data_AF-A0A258NNC5-F1
#
_entry.id   AF-A0A258NNC5-F1
#
_cell.length_a   1.000
_cell.length_b   1.000
_cell.length_c   1.000
_cell.angle_alpha   90.00
_cell.angle_beta   90.00
_cell.angle_gamma   90.00
#
_symmetry.space_group_name_H-M   'P 1'
#
loop_
_entity.id
_entity.type
_entity.pdbx_description
1 polymer ?
#
loop_
_entity_poly.entity_id
_entity_poly.type
_entity_poly.pdbx_seq_one_letter_code
_entity_poly.pdbx_strand_id
1 'polypeptide(L)'
;MPDYKYVPQNGCKLYRHLVAVPNSELFHELHSAPLAHPADMFSEKFAEVVNLYVRLANDIRGSEASSQRADLTKALVLSLNEFYDHLFLIIKCLTPPGAKAGQRQTDVLNELRESNGLVLRNFYAPTKGEHNLIRDIANVLKHQPSSIVLLQLVNHRGAGVSGFIVQVVIGPDDLRGPSRTIHPMYRAKVNTGISFNHFLLNVLGRVFSYIERLDAALFTAASPEADCRLQSLDQLIATAQTIESEFFPDEYRRPFAQLTSRGETRVVRFPARYRLARNENPDHIQSVNVPGVINQRTSQFHQLLPYLQLTRPDSDWV
;
A
#
# COMPACT_ATOMS: atom_id res chain seq x y z
N MET A 1 -5.16 -1.35 19.39
CA MET A 1 -4.48 -1.23 18.09
C MET A 1 -3.29 -2.19 18.13
N PRO A 2 -3.09 -3.04 17.11
CA PRO A 2 -1.92 -3.92 17.09
C PRO A 2 -0.62 -3.10 17.01
N ASP A 3 0.37 -3.53 17.79
CA ASP A 3 1.73 -3.01 17.76
C ASP A 3 2.61 -4.13 17.21
N TYR A 4 3.11 -3.95 15.99
CA TYR A 4 4.04 -4.88 15.35
C TYR A 4 5.46 -4.52 15.77
N LYS A 5 6.13 -5.46 16.44
CA LYS A 5 7.47 -5.24 16.99
C LYS A 5 8.51 -5.81 16.04
N TYR A 6 9.47 -4.97 15.71
CA TYR A 6 10.63 -5.34 14.92
C TYR A 6 11.91 -5.08 15.72
N VAL A 7 12.77 -6.07 15.78
CA VAL A 7 14.10 -5.97 16.38
C VAL A 7 15.07 -6.39 15.29
N PRO A 8 15.96 -5.52 14.78
CA PRO A 8 16.84 -5.82 13.66
C PRO A 8 17.62 -7.13 13.84
N GLN A 9 18.08 -7.41 15.07
CA GLN A 9 18.80 -8.64 15.38
C GLN A 9 17.94 -9.91 15.20
N ASN A 10 16.63 -9.80 15.41
CA ASN A 10 15.69 -10.94 15.34
C ASN A 10 15.12 -11.17 13.93
N GLY A 11 15.33 -10.23 13.00
CA GLY A 11 14.89 -10.32 11.62
C GLY A 11 13.38 -10.33 11.41
N CYS A 12 12.94 -10.80 10.24
CA CYS A 12 11.53 -11.00 9.90
C CYS A 12 11.08 -12.40 10.35
N LYS A 13 10.15 -12.47 11.31
CA LYS A 13 9.70 -13.75 11.91
C LYS A 13 9.15 -14.72 10.86
N LEU A 14 8.25 -14.24 10.00
CA LEU A 14 7.69 -15.02 8.89
C LEU A 14 8.79 -15.63 8.01
N TYR A 15 9.74 -14.80 7.56
CA TYR A 15 10.81 -15.26 6.69
C TYR A 15 11.65 -16.36 7.34
N ARG A 16 11.97 -16.20 8.64
CA ARG A 16 12.72 -17.21 9.39
C ARG A 16 11.95 -18.53 9.51
N HIS A 17 10.63 -18.49 9.72
CA HIS A 17 9.81 -19.70 9.68
C HIS A 17 9.80 -20.33 8.29
N LEU A 18 9.62 -19.53 7.23
CA LEU A 18 9.59 -20.03 5.85
C LEU A 18 10.91 -20.72 5.45
N VAL A 19 12.06 -20.22 5.91
CA VAL A 19 13.37 -20.84 5.69
C VAL A 19 13.53 -22.16 6.48
N ALA A 20 12.89 -22.26 7.64
CA ALA A 20 13.02 -23.41 8.53
C ALA A 20 12.01 -24.53 8.23
N VAL A 21 11.09 -24.37 7.26
CA VAL A 21 10.09 -25.39 6.96
C VAL A 21 10.78 -26.68 6.48
N PRO A 22 10.51 -27.84 7.10
CA PRO A 22 11.06 -29.12 6.63
C PRO A 22 10.54 -29.48 5.24
N ASN A 23 11.37 -30.13 4.42
CA ASN A 23 10.98 -30.59 3.08
C ASN A 23 9.74 -31.51 3.07
N SER A 24 9.47 -32.22 4.17
CA SER A 24 8.29 -33.08 4.32
C SER A 24 6.97 -32.31 4.45
N GLU A 25 7.02 -31.03 4.81
CA GLU A 25 5.87 -30.14 4.95
C GLU A 25 5.70 -29.20 3.74
N LEU A 26 6.61 -29.30 2.77
CA LEU A 26 6.61 -28.52 1.54
C LEU A 26 5.95 -29.29 0.40
N PHE A 27 5.03 -28.61 -0.28
CA PHE A 27 4.28 -29.15 -1.41
C PHE A 27 4.51 -28.35 -2.71
N HIS A 28 5.45 -27.39 -2.71
CA HIS A 28 5.65 -26.45 -3.82
C HIS A 28 5.95 -27.14 -5.17
N GLU A 29 6.66 -28.28 -5.17
CA GLU A 29 6.95 -29.08 -6.37
C GLU A 29 5.84 -30.06 -6.74
N LEU A 30 4.90 -30.33 -5.83
CA LEU A 30 3.84 -31.34 -5.98
C LEU A 30 2.57 -30.80 -6.66
N HIS A 31 2.52 -29.50 -6.93
CA HIS A 31 1.42 -28.84 -7.64
C HIS A 31 1.59 -28.96 -9.17
N SER A 32 0.47 -28.93 -9.92
CA SER A 32 0.48 -29.06 -11.40
C SER A 32 1.37 -28.03 -12.11
N ALA A 33 1.50 -26.84 -11.51
CA ALA A 33 2.49 -25.84 -11.89
C ALA A 33 3.44 -25.71 -10.70
N PRO A 34 4.68 -26.24 -10.80
CA PRO A 34 5.66 -26.15 -9.74
C PRO A 34 5.87 -24.70 -9.32
N LEU A 35 5.88 -24.47 -8.02
CA LEU A 35 6.15 -23.19 -7.40
C LEU A 35 7.59 -23.18 -6.88
N ALA A 36 8.20 -22.00 -6.82
CA ALA A 36 9.46 -21.81 -6.13
C ALA A 36 9.29 -22.02 -4.62
N HIS A 37 10.41 -22.18 -3.91
CA HIS A 37 10.40 -22.31 -2.47
C HIS A 37 9.74 -21.07 -1.83
N PRO A 38 8.86 -21.22 -0.81
CA PRO A 38 8.05 -20.11 -0.31
C PRO A 38 8.90 -18.98 0.31
N ALA A 39 10.06 -19.29 0.89
CA ALA A 39 10.98 -18.27 1.39
C ALA A 39 11.57 -17.40 0.25
N ASP A 40 11.90 -18.02 -0.89
CA ASP A 40 12.47 -17.33 -2.05
C ASP A 40 11.41 -16.41 -2.67
N MET A 41 10.21 -16.95 -2.91
CA MET A 41 9.06 -16.18 -3.40
C MET A 41 8.76 -14.96 -2.51
N PHE A 42 8.77 -15.16 -1.19
CA PHE A 42 8.55 -14.08 -0.24
C PHE A 42 9.64 -13.02 -0.32
N SER A 43 10.91 -13.44 -0.27
CA SER A 43 12.05 -12.52 -0.22
C SER A 43 12.19 -11.69 -1.51
N GLU A 44 12.00 -12.31 -2.67
CA GLU A 44 12.09 -11.65 -3.97
C GLU A 44 11.01 -10.58 -4.13
N LYS A 45 9.74 -10.94 -3.93
CA LYS A 45 8.61 -10.02 -4.09
C LYS A 45 8.61 -8.93 -3.02
N PHE A 46 9.02 -9.26 -1.80
CA PHE A 46 9.18 -8.27 -0.75
C PHE A 46 10.30 -7.27 -1.07
N ALA A 47 11.45 -7.73 -1.56
CA ALA A 47 12.55 -6.86 -1.96
C ALA A 47 12.16 -5.91 -3.10
N GLU A 48 11.34 -6.37 -4.05
CA GLU A 48 10.80 -5.54 -5.13
C GLU A 48 9.95 -4.38 -4.59
N VAL A 49 9.00 -4.69 -3.69
CA VAL A 49 8.15 -3.69 -3.02
C VAL A 49 9.02 -2.69 -2.24
N VAL A 50 9.99 -3.17 -1.48
CA VAL A 50 10.89 -2.31 -0.69
C VAL A 50 11.72 -1.41 -1.59
N ASN A 51 12.30 -1.94 -2.67
CA ASN A 51 13.09 -1.14 -3.60
C ASN A 51 12.27 0.01 -4.20
N LEU A 52 11.05 -0.28 -4.65
CA LEU A 52 10.14 0.74 -5.19
C LEU A 52 9.71 1.76 -4.13
N TYR A 53 9.43 1.30 -2.91
CA TYR A 53 9.14 2.16 -1.77
C TYR A 53 10.28 3.13 -1.47
N VAL A 54 11.51 2.62 -1.37
CA VAL A 54 12.71 3.41 -1.07
C VAL A 54 12.98 4.43 -2.18
N ARG A 55 12.90 4.00 -3.45
CA ARG A 55 13.09 4.90 -4.60
C ARG A 55 12.05 6.01 -4.63
N LEU A 56 10.77 5.68 -4.38
CA LEU A 56 9.71 6.69 -4.33
C LEU A 56 9.93 7.67 -3.17
N ALA A 57 10.22 7.17 -1.96
CA ALA A 57 10.50 8.01 -0.80
C ALA A 57 11.68 8.97 -1.01
N ASN A 58 12.74 8.51 -1.65
CA ASN A 58 13.90 9.34 -2.00
C ASN A 58 13.57 10.37 -3.08
N ASP A 59 12.82 10.00 -4.11
CA ASP A 59 12.41 10.92 -5.18
C ASP A 59 11.49 12.04 -4.65
N ILE A 60 10.62 11.75 -3.68
CA ILE A 60 9.75 12.76 -3.05
C ILE A 60 10.55 13.84 -2.32
N ARG A 61 11.73 13.52 -1.79
CA ARG A 61 12.64 14.49 -1.15
C ARG A 61 13.38 15.36 -2.15
N GLY A 62 13.44 14.95 -3.42
CA GLY A 62 13.97 15.77 -4.49
C GLY A 62 13.11 17.02 -4.70
N SER A 63 13.76 18.13 -5.06
CA SER A 63 13.12 19.44 -5.21
C SER A 63 12.18 19.55 -6.42
N GLU A 64 12.32 18.68 -7.43
CA GLU A 64 11.54 18.73 -8.65
C GLU A 64 10.56 17.55 -8.76
N ALA A 65 9.33 17.83 -9.15
CA ALA A 65 8.35 16.82 -9.49
C ALA A 65 8.76 16.14 -10.80
N SER A 66 9.26 14.91 -10.72
CA SER A 66 9.71 14.13 -11.88
C SER A 66 8.55 13.29 -12.45
N SER A 67 8.53 13.07 -13.77
CA SER A 67 7.67 12.06 -14.40
C SER A 67 7.93 10.67 -13.80
N GLN A 68 9.17 10.43 -13.40
CA GLN A 68 9.60 9.23 -12.68
C GLN A 68 8.81 9.00 -11.38
N ARG A 69 8.36 10.04 -10.67
CA ARG A 69 7.53 9.89 -9.45
C ARG A 69 6.20 9.20 -9.75
N ALA A 70 5.54 9.57 -10.86
CA ALA A 70 4.29 8.94 -11.27
C ALA A 70 4.51 7.46 -11.63
N ASP A 71 5.58 7.15 -12.35
CA ASP A 71 5.92 5.78 -12.73
C ASP A 71 6.27 4.91 -11.52
N LEU A 72 7.07 5.43 -10.59
CA LEU A 72 7.41 4.76 -9.32
C LEU A 72 6.16 4.50 -8.48
N THR A 73 5.23 5.44 -8.43
CA THR A 73 3.96 5.28 -7.71
C THR A 73 3.14 4.16 -8.32
N LYS A 74 2.99 4.14 -9.65
CA LYS A 74 2.29 3.07 -10.37
C LYS A 74 2.95 1.73 -10.11
N ALA A 75 4.27 1.65 -10.29
CA ALA A 75 5.03 0.42 -10.07
C ALA A 75 4.87 -0.10 -8.64
N LEU A 76 4.97 0.77 -7.61
CA LEU A 76 4.79 0.37 -6.22
C LEU A 76 3.40 -0.18 -5.94
N VAL A 77 2.33 0.45 -6.46
CA VAL A 77 0.96 -0.06 -6.31
C VAL A 77 0.83 -1.45 -6.92
N LEU A 78 1.32 -1.63 -8.15
CA LEU A 78 1.22 -2.90 -8.87
C LEU A 78 2.00 -4.00 -8.17
N SER A 79 3.24 -3.70 -7.76
CA SER A 79 4.12 -4.63 -7.04
C SER A 79 3.55 -5.00 -5.66
N LEU A 80 2.96 -4.05 -4.93
CA LEU A 80 2.30 -4.35 -3.66
C LEU A 80 1.04 -5.21 -3.83
N ASN A 81 0.27 -4.99 -4.91
CA ASN A 81 -0.86 -5.87 -5.25
C ASN A 81 -0.39 -7.29 -5.56
N GLU A 82 0.65 -7.42 -6.38
CA GLU A 82 1.24 -8.70 -6.73
C GLU A 82 1.85 -9.41 -5.52
N PHE A 83 2.53 -8.68 -4.64
CA PHE A 83 3.06 -9.22 -3.38
C PHE A 83 1.95 -9.84 -2.53
N TYR A 84 0.81 -9.13 -2.36
CA TYR A 84 -0.34 -9.67 -1.65
C TYR A 84 -0.90 -10.94 -2.30
N ASP A 85 -0.97 -10.99 -3.64
CA ASP A 85 -1.40 -12.19 -4.37
C ASP A 85 -0.42 -13.37 -4.16
N HIS A 86 0.89 -13.11 -4.10
CA HIS A 86 1.92 -14.11 -3.82
C HIS A 86 1.83 -14.71 -2.41
N LEU A 87 1.25 -13.99 -1.45
CA LEU A 87 1.04 -14.54 -0.10
C LEU A 87 0.10 -15.76 -0.11
N PHE A 88 -0.87 -15.81 -1.04
CA PHE A 88 -1.69 -17.01 -1.23
C PHE A 88 -0.92 -18.15 -1.86
N LEU A 89 0.04 -17.87 -2.76
CA LEU A 89 0.91 -18.90 -3.31
C LEU A 89 1.82 -19.50 -2.22
N ILE A 90 2.29 -18.70 -1.27
CA ILE A 90 3.03 -19.19 -0.09
C ILE A 90 2.16 -20.15 0.74
N ILE A 91 0.89 -19.81 1.00
CA ILE A 91 -0.04 -20.73 1.68
C ILE A 91 -0.19 -22.03 0.88
N LYS A 92 -0.27 -21.93 -0.45
CA LYS A 92 -0.38 -23.09 -1.34
C LYS A 92 0.87 -23.97 -1.29
N CYS A 93 2.08 -23.40 -1.20
CA CYS A 93 3.32 -24.18 -1.04
C CYS A 93 3.34 -25.04 0.23
N LEU A 94 2.56 -24.68 1.25
CA LEU A 94 2.43 -25.39 2.53
C LEU A 94 1.13 -26.19 2.64
N THR A 95 0.41 -26.33 1.54
CA THR A 95 -0.88 -27.04 1.48
C THR A 95 -0.76 -28.23 0.54
N PRO A 96 -1.14 -29.45 1.00
CA PRO A 96 -1.16 -30.61 0.12
C PRO A 96 -2.01 -30.37 -1.13
N PRO A 97 -1.57 -30.84 -2.31
CA PRO A 97 -2.38 -30.78 -3.52
C PRO A 97 -3.71 -31.52 -3.32
N GLY A 98 -4.82 -30.89 -3.74
CA GLY A 98 -6.15 -31.51 -3.62
C GLY A 98 -6.34 -32.71 -4.56
N ALA A 99 -7.42 -33.47 -4.39
CA ALA A 99 -7.73 -34.64 -5.23
C ALA A 99 -7.88 -34.33 -6.74
N LYS A 100 -8.01 -33.04 -7.11
CA LYS A 100 -8.08 -32.54 -8.50
C LYS A 100 -6.77 -31.90 -8.99
N ALA A 101 -5.63 -32.14 -8.33
CA ALA A 101 -4.35 -31.50 -8.61
C ALA A 101 -3.73 -31.71 -10.00
N GLY A 102 -4.43 -32.35 -10.94
CA GLY A 102 -4.08 -32.43 -12.36
C GLY A 102 -4.94 -31.57 -13.29
N GLN A 103 -5.95 -30.86 -12.77
CA GLN A 103 -6.76 -29.93 -13.56
C GLN A 103 -6.17 -28.51 -13.43
N ARG A 104 -6.05 -27.78 -14.54
CA ARG A 104 -5.73 -26.35 -14.55
C ARG A 104 -6.82 -25.59 -13.80
N GLN A 105 -6.70 -25.47 -12.47
CA GLN A 105 -7.49 -24.51 -11.70
C GLN A 105 -6.79 -23.16 -11.83
N THR A 106 -7.54 -22.19 -12.36
CA THR A 106 -7.05 -20.82 -12.61
C THR A 106 -7.13 -19.92 -11.38
N ASP A 107 -7.76 -20.36 -10.28
CA ASP A 107 -8.01 -19.52 -9.10
C ASP A 107 -7.50 -20.18 -7.80
N VAL A 108 -6.35 -19.68 -7.33
CA VAL A 108 -5.68 -20.10 -6.08
C VAL A 108 -6.58 -19.96 -4.86
N LEU A 109 -7.48 -18.96 -4.82
CA LEU A 109 -8.35 -18.75 -3.66
C LEU A 109 -9.43 -19.83 -3.54
N ASN A 110 -9.92 -20.34 -4.66
CA ASN A 110 -10.91 -21.43 -4.64
C ASN A 110 -10.25 -22.74 -4.24
N GLU A 111 -9.05 -23.01 -4.76
CA GLU A 111 -8.27 -24.19 -4.38
C GLU A 111 -7.96 -24.19 -2.88
N LEU A 112 -7.42 -23.09 -2.34
CA LEU A 112 -7.14 -22.96 -0.91
C LEU A 112 -8.40 -23.03 -0.04
N ARG A 113 -9.57 -22.65 -0.56
CA ARG A 113 -10.83 -22.77 0.19
C ARG A 113 -11.22 -24.24 0.37
N GLU A 114 -10.94 -25.08 -0.62
CA GLU A 114 -11.22 -26.52 -0.59
C GLU A 114 -10.18 -27.29 0.23
N SER A 115 -8.90 -26.95 0.13
CA SER A 115 -7.79 -27.70 0.75
C SER A 115 -7.33 -27.17 2.11
N ASN A 116 -7.40 -25.85 2.34
CA ASN A 116 -6.89 -25.20 3.56
C ASN A 116 -7.70 -23.96 3.96
N GLY A 117 -9.02 -24.14 4.05
CA GLY A 117 -9.95 -23.04 4.30
C GLY A 117 -9.74 -22.31 5.63
N LEU A 118 -9.17 -22.96 6.65
CA LEU A 118 -8.90 -22.34 7.95
C LEU A 118 -7.75 -21.32 7.86
N VAL A 119 -6.60 -21.72 7.32
CA VAL A 119 -5.45 -20.82 7.13
C VAL A 119 -5.84 -19.68 6.20
N LEU A 120 -6.50 -20.00 5.08
CA LEU A 120 -7.01 -18.99 4.16
C LEU A 120 -7.92 -17.99 4.89
N ARG A 121 -8.87 -18.44 5.71
CA ARG A 121 -9.78 -17.55 6.45
C ARG A 121 -9.02 -16.69 7.45
N ASN A 122 -8.08 -17.27 8.19
CA ASN A 122 -7.30 -16.57 9.22
C ASN A 122 -6.38 -15.49 8.63
N PHE A 123 -5.89 -15.68 7.40
CA PHE A 123 -5.13 -14.68 6.67
C PHE A 123 -6.02 -13.69 5.90
N TYR A 124 -6.92 -14.19 5.04
CA TYR A 124 -7.68 -13.38 4.07
C TYR A 124 -8.74 -12.48 4.72
N ALA A 125 -9.49 -12.98 5.71
CA ALA A 125 -10.56 -12.21 6.33
C ALA A 125 -10.07 -10.89 6.97
N PRO A 126 -8.98 -10.88 7.77
CA PRO A 126 -8.47 -9.64 8.35
C PRO A 126 -7.72 -8.73 7.36
N THR A 127 -7.15 -9.26 6.28
CA THR A 127 -6.30 -8.47 5.36
C THR A 127 -7.01 -7.98 4.11
N LYS A 128 -8.13 -8.61 3.68
CA LYS A 128 -8.89 -8.20 2.50
C LYS A 128 -9.33 -6.74 2.55
N GLY A 129 -9.88 -6.31 3.69
CA GLY A 129 -10.35 -4.94 3.87
C GLY A 129 -9.22 -3.91 3.77
N GLU A 130 -8.04 -4.29 4.26
CA GLU A 130 -6.83 -3.49 4.15
C GLU A 130 -6.38 -3.44 2.68
N HIS A 131 -6.38 -4.56 1.96
CA HIS A 131 -5.90 -4.60 0.58
C HIS A 131 -6.75 -3.84 -0.44
N ASN A 132 -8.05 -3.63 -0.14
CA ASN A 132 -9.01 -3.05 -1.09
C ASN A 132 -8.52 -1.76 -1.78
N LEU A 133 -7.96 -0.80 -1.03
CA LEU A 133 -7.50 0.46 -1.63
C LEU A 133 -6.40 0.23 -2.69
N ILE A 134 -5.41 -0.61 -2.38
CA ILE A 134 -4.31 -0.92 -3.30
C ILE A 134 -4.83 -1.66 -4.53
N ARG A 135 -5.72 -2.65 -4.31
CA ARG A 135 -6.36 -3.39 -5.39
C ARG A 135 -7.19 -2.48 -6.31
N ASP A 136 -7.96 -1.56 -5.74
CA ASP A 136 -8.83 -0.66 -6.51
C ASP A 136 -7.98 0.32 -7.35
N ILE A 137 -6.88 0.84 -6.79
CA ILE A 137 -5.89 1.61 -7.56
C ILE A 137 -5.28 0.76 -8.68
N ALA A 138 -4.78 -0.43 -8.36
CA ALA A 138 -4.16 -1.34 -9.33
C ALA A 138 -5.12 -1.67 -10.49
N ASN A 139 -6.38 -1.97 -10.19
CA ASN A 139 -7.39 -2.30 -11.19
C ASN A 139 -7.67 -1.13 -12.14
N VAL A 140 -7.82 0.09 -11.60
CA VAL A 140 -8.01 1.29 -12.43
C VAL A 140 -6.79 1.53 -13.32
N LEU A 141 -5.57 1.42 -12.77
CA LEU A 141 -4.32 1.62 -13.51
C LEU A 141 -4.05 0.54 -14.58
N LYS A 142 -4.60 -0.67 -14.43
CA LYS A 142 -4.46 -1.78 -15.39
C LYS A 142 -5.52 -1.77 -16.49
N HIS A 143 -6.76 -1.44 -16.15
CA HIS A 143 -7.92 -1.73 -17.01
C HIS A 143 -8.66 -0.50 -17.53
N GLN A 144 -8.38 0.69 -16.98
CA GLN A 144 -9.03 1.92 -17.41
C GLN A 144 -8.00 2.87 -18.05
N PRO A 145 -8.43 3.71 -19.01
CA PRO A 145 -7.60 4.79 -19.54
C PRO A 145 -7.38 5.84 -18.44
N SER A 146 -6.36 5.60 -17.62
CA SER A 146 -6.06 6.34 -16.41
C SER A 146 -4.59 6.73 -16.33
N SER A 147 -4.31 7.78 -15.56
CA SER A 147 -2.94 8.25 -15.31
C SER A 147 -2.77 8.69 -13.86
N ILE A 148 -1.53 8.66 -13.38
CA ILE A 148 -1.16 9.28 -12.12
C ILE A 148 -0.79 10.73 -12.41
N VAL A 149 -1.52 11.67 -11.80
CA VAL A 149 -1.23 13.11 -11.89
C VAL A 149 -0.74 13.57 -10.54
N LEU A 150 0.45 14.17 -10.52
CA LEU A 150 1.06 14.69 -9.31
C LEU A 150 0.33 15.96 -8.86
N LEU A 151 0.25 16.18 -7.55
CA LEU A 151 -0.24 17.44 -6.99
C LEU A 151 0.59 17.86 -5.80
N GLN A 152 0.59 19.15 -5.53
CA GLN A 152 1.22 19.75 -4.36
C GLN A 152 0.20 20.62 -3.65
N LEU A 153 0.24 20.65 -2.32
CA LEU A 153 -0.50 21.61 -1.53
C LEU A 153 0.36 22.15 -0.41
N VAL A 154 0.05 23.36 0.04
CA VAL A 154 0.59 23.89 1.30
C VAL A 154 -0.49 23.74 2.35
N ASN A 155 -0.21 22.92 3.37
CA ASN A 155 -1.21 22.56 4.36
C ASN A 155 -1.45 23.69 5.39
N HIS A 156 -2.32 23.44 6.35
CA HIS A 156 -2.69 24.39 7.41
C HIS A 156 -1.56 24.79 8.35
N ARG A 157 -0.42 24.10 8.30
CA ARG A 157 0.81 24.43 9.05
C ARG A 157 1.86 25.13 8.20
N GLY A 158 1.57 25.40 6.92
CA GLY A 158 2.54 25.95 5.98
C GLY A 158 3.52 24.92 5.42
N ALA A 159 3.32 23.62 5.66
CA ALA A 159 4.17 22.57 5.10
C ALA A 159 3.77 22.24 3.67
N GLY A 160 4.75 22.16 2.77
CA GLY A 160 4.57 21.70 1.40
C GLY A 160 4.39 20.18 1.36
N VAL A 161 3.20 19.72 0.99
CA VAL A 161 2.86 18.30 0.91
C VAL A 161 2.67 17.92 -0.56
N SER A 162 3.46 16.95 -1.02
CA SER A 162 3.30 16.36 -2.35
C SER A 162 2.40 15.12 -2.30
N GLY A 163 1.66 14.88 -3.37
CA GLY A 163 0.82 13.70 -3.53
C GLY A 163 0.41 13.47 -4.97
N PHE A 164 -0.65 12.69 -5.15
CA PHE A 164 -1.12 12.31 -6.47
C PHE A 164 -2.63 12.04 -6.50
N ILE A 165 -3.19 12.10 -7.71
CA ILE A 165 -4.49 11.54 -8.05
C ILE A 165 -4.34 10.46 -9.10
N VAL A 166 -5.29 9.53 -9.06
CA VAL A 166 -5.52 8.59 -10.15
C VAL A 166 -6.61 9.21 -11.00
N GLN A 167 -6.19 9.84 -12.09
CA GLN A 167 -7.05 10.58 -12.99
C GLN A 167 -7.68 9.63 -14.00
N VAL A 168 -9.00 9.77 -14.19
CA VAL A 168 -9.78 9.06 -15.19
C VAL A 168 -10.68 10.06 -15.93
N VAL A 169 -11.24 9.64 -17.07
CA VAL A 169 -12.31 10.37 -17.73
C VAL A 169 -13.62 10.12 -16.97
N ILE A 170 -14.31 11.17 -16.55
CA ILE A 170 -15.46 11.11 -15.61
C ILE A 170 -16.77 11.67 -16.18
N GLY A 171 -16.80 12.13 -17.44
CA GLY A 171 -18.00 12.76 -17.98
C GLY A 171 -17.91 13.07 -19.47
N PRO A 172 -18.92 13.79 -20.00
CA PRO A 172 -18.89 14.31 -21.36
C PRO A 172 -17.72 15.29 -21.55
N ASP A 173 -17.41 15.59 -22.82
CA ASP A 173 -16.37 16.56 -23.21
C ASP A 173 -14.95 16.22 -22.73
N ASP A 174 -14.65 14.93 -22.56
CA ASP A 174 -13.37 14.43 -22.06
C ASP A 174 -12.99 15.01 -20.67
N LEU A 175 -13.98 15.33 -19.82
CA LEU A 175 -13.72 15.82 -18.46
C LEU A 175 -12.89 14.81 -17.67
N ARG A 176 -11.73 15.26 -17.17
CA ARG A 176 -10.81 14.45 -16.37
C ARG A 176 -10.90 14.80 -14.90
N GLY A 177 -10.84 13.81 -14.04
CA GLY A 177 -10.84 14.04 -12.60
C GLY A 177 -10.42 12.82 -11.80
N PRO A 178 -10.35 12.95 -10.47
CA PRO A 178 -10.00 11.84 -9.60
C PRO A 178 -11.05 10.72 -9.71
N SER A 179 -10.59 9.47 -9.86
CA SER A 179 -11.48 8.30 -9.82
C SER A 179 -12.22 8.24 -8.48
N ARG A 180 -13.55 8.32 -8.49
CA ARG A 180 -14.38 8.34 -7.27
C ARG A 180 -14.24 7.10 -6.41
N THR A 181 -13.90 5.96 -7.00
CA THR A 181 -13.65 4.70 -6.27
C THR A 181 -12.39 4.80 -5.40
N ILE A 182 -11.38 5.55 -5.85
CA ILE A 182 -10.09 5.70 -5.17
C ILE A 182 -10.07 6.96 -4.30
N HIS A 183 -10.68 8.04 -4.80
CA HIS A 183 -10.69 9.38 -4.24
C HIS A 183 -12.12 9.75 -3.85
N PRO A 184 -12.65 9.23 -2.72
CA PRO A 184 -13.98 9.58 -2.27
C PRO A 184 -14.05 11.08 -1.93
N MET A 185 -15.22 11.68 -2.16
CA MET A 185 -15.42 13.10 -1.89
C MET A 185 -15.32 13.41 -0.40
N TYR A 186 -14.53 14.42 -0.06
CA TYR A 186 -14.45 14.95 1.30
C TYR A 186 -15.58 15.96 1.51
N ARG A 187 -16.34 15.79 2.60
CA ARG A 187 -17.52 16.62 2.94
C ARG A 187 -18.55 16.75 1.82
N ALA A 188 -18.71 15.68 1.03
CA ALA A 188 -19.62 15.60 -0.12
C ALA A 188 -19.40 16.62 -1.25
N LYS A 189 -18.41 17.53 -1.14
CA LYS A 189 -18.18 18.62 -2.11
C LYS A 189 -16.74 18.70 -2.62
N VAL A 190 -15.77 18.20 -1.87
CA VAL A 190 -14.35 18.40 -2.16
C VAL A 190 -13.76 17.15 -2.81
N ASN A 191 -13.19 17.32 -4.01
CA ASN A 191 -12.41 16.27 -4.65
C ASN A 191 -11.08 16.06 -3.90
N THR A 192 -10.68 14.82 -3.72
CA THR A 192 -9.51 14.44 -2.92
C THR A 192 -8.37 13.92 -3.79
N GLY A 193 -7.21 13.81 -3.17
CA GLY A 193 -6.02 13.11 -3.65
C GLY A 193 -5.36 12.36 -2.49
N ILE A 194 -4.22 11.73 -2.74
CA ILE A 194 -3.48 10.97 -1.74
C ILE A 194 -2.11 11.63 -1.54
N SER A 195 -1.74 12.01 -0.31
CA SER A 195 -0.40 12.51 -0.04
C SER A 195 0.60 11.35 -0.06
N PHE A 196 1.82 11.60 -0.52
CA PHE A 196 2.83 10.55 -0.56
C PHE A 196 3.22 10.05 0.83
N ASN A 197 3.27 10.94 1.82
CA ASN A 197 3.55 10.58 3.21
C ASN A 197 2.50 9.60 3.74
N HIS A 198 1.21 9.93 3.57
CA HIS A 198 0.13 9.06 4.00
C HIS A 198 0.11 7.74 3.22
N PHE A 199 0.38 7.77 1.90
CA PHE A 199 0.47 6.58 1.06
C PHE A 199 1.57 5.63 1.53
N LEU A 200 2.80 6.11 1.68
CA LEU A 200 3.95 5.32 2.11
C LEU A 200 3.74 4.76 3.52
N LEU A 201 3.27 5.56 4.47
CA LEU A 201 2.96 5.06 5.82
C LEU A 201 1.82 4.03 5.80
N ASN A 202 0.84 4.14 4.90
CA ASN A 202 -0.17 3.10 4.72
C ASN A 202 0.42 1.81 4.13
N VAL A 203 1.29 1.92 3.12
CA VAL A 203 2.00 0.76 2.55
C VAL A 203 2.80 0.03 3.63
N LEU A 204 3.56 0.76 4.46
CA LEU A 204 4.29 0.19 5.60
C LEU A 204 3.36 -0.60 6.52
N GLY A 205 2.25 0.00 6.96
CA GLY A 205 1.31 -0.64 7.87
C GLY A 205 0.69 -1.91 7.30
N ARG A 206 0.31 -1.87 6.01
CA ARG A 206 -0.25 -3.03 5.29
C ARG A 206 0.76 -4.16 5.19
N VAL A 207 1.98 -3.86 4.78
CA VAL A 207 3.07 -4.85 4.68
C VAL A 207 3.28 -5.56 6.02
N PHE A 208 3.42 -4.81 7.12
CA PHE A 208 3.58 -5.40 8.45
C PHE A 208 2.36 -6.23 8.87
N SER A 209 1.15 -5.73 8.60
CA SER A 209 -0.09 -6.47 8.85
C SER A 209 -0.10 -7.79 8.07
N TYR A 210 0.22 -7.77 6.77
CA TYR A 210 0.22 -8.97 5.93
C TYR A 210 1.22 -10.01 6.42
N ILE A 211 2.45 -9.59 6.72
CA ILE A 211 3.52 -10.47 7.23
C ILE A 211 3.10 -11.15 8.53
N GLU A 212 2.63 -10.37 9.50
CA GLU A 212 2.29 -10.86 10.84
C GLU A 212 1.02 -11.73 10.83
N ARG A 213 0.04 -11.37 10.00
CA ARG A 213 -1.18 -12.17 9.83
C ARG A 213 -0.90 -13.49 9.13
N LEU A 214 0.00 -13.49 8.13
CA LEU A 214 0.40 -14.71 7.45
C LEU A 214 1.21 -15.62 8.38
N ASP A 215 2.17 -15.06 9.13
CA ASP A 215 2.95 -15.80 10.14
C ASP A 215 2.03 -16.47 11.16
N ALA A 216 1.10 -15.70 11.73
CA ALA A 216 0.15 -16.20 12.71
C ALA A 216 -0.80 -17.26 12.13
N ALA A 217 -1.16 -17.15 10.84
CA ALA A 217 -2.02 -18.12 10.17
C ALA A 217 -1.30 -19.44 9.85
N LEU A 218 0.00 -19.40 9.53
CA LEU A 218 0.78 -20.56 9.13
C LEU A 218 1.46 -21.27 10.32
N PHE A 219 2.05 -20.51 11.25
CA PHE A 219 3.02 -21.02 12.22
C PHE A 219 2.59 -20.81 13.68
N THR A 220 1.28 -20.73 13.96
CA THR A 220 0.63 -20.56 15.27
C THR A 220 1.59 -20.54 16.49
N ALA A 221 2.04 -19.35 16.89
CA ALA A 221 2.91 -19.10 18.06
C ALA A 221 4.23 -19.89 18.16
N ALA A 222 4.66 -20.57 17.10
CA ALA A 222 5.99 -21.15 17.02
C ALA A 222 7.08 -20.06 17.06
N SER A 223 8.23 -20.43 17.62
CA SER A 223 9.44 -19.63 17.56
C SER A 223 10.28 -20.13 16.38
N PRO A 224 10.78 -19.24 15.51
CA PRO A 224 11.59 -19.68 14.39
C PRO A 224 12.96 -20.18 14.86
N GLU A 225 13.38 -21.33 14.35
CA GLU A 225 14.68 -21.92 14.67
C GLU A 225 15.82 -21.33 13.83
N ALA A 226 15.54 -20.91 12.59
CA ALA A 226 16.56 -20.35 11.69
C ALA A 226 17.04 -18.97 12.14
N ASP A 227 18.35 -18.73 12.13
CA ASP A 227 18.95 -17.40 12.28
C ASP A 227 19.24 -16.79 10.90
N CYS A 228 18.23 -16.18 10.30
CA CYS A 228 18.36 -15.51 9.02
C CYS A 228 17.74 -14.11 9.04
N ARG A 229 18.36 -13.20 8.28
CA ARG A 229 17.95 -11.79 8.20
C ARG A 229 17.36 -11.48 6.84
N LEU A 230 16.36 -10.59 6.83
CA LEU A 230 15.75 -10.06 5.62
C LEU A 230 16.14 -8.59 5.50
N GLN A 231 17.25 -8.31 4.81
CA GLN A 231 17.85 -6.97 4.73
C GLN A 231 16.90 -5.91 4.18
N SER A 232 15.98 -6.28 3.29
CA SER A 232 14.96 -5.36 2.76
C SER A 232 14.04 -4.82 3.85
N LEU A 233 13.82 -5.56 4.95
CA LEU A 233 12.99 -5.09 6.06
C LEU A 233 13.69 -3.96 6.85
N ASP A 234 15.01 -4.09 7.04
CA ASP A 234 15.83 -3.03 7.64
C ASP A 234 15.76 -1.74 6.82
N GLN A 235 15.90 -1.85 5.49
CA GLN A 235 15.82 -0.73 4.56
C GLN A 235 14.43 -0.07 4.61
N LEU A 236 13.36 -0.86 4.58
CA LEU A 236 11.99 -0.37 4.67
C LEU A 236 11.78 0.45 5.95
N ILE A 237 12.21 -0.08 7.09
CA ILE A 237 12.09 0.60 8.38
C ILE A 237 12.92 1.89 8.39
N ALA A 238 14.19 1.84 8.00
CA ALA A 238 15.07 3.01 7.98
C ALA A 238 14.49 4.14 7.11
N THR A 239 13.97 3.81 5.93
CA THR A 239 13.31 4.80 5.07
C THR A 239 12.00 5.28 5.68
N ALA A 240 11.17 4.41 6.25
CA ALA A 240 9.91 4.82 6.87
C ALA A 240 10.09 5.77 8.06
N GLN A 241 11.17 5.63 8.84
CA GLN A 241 11.48 6.52 9.98
C GLN A 241 11.68 7.99 9.58
N THR A 242 11.98 8.23 8.32
CA THR A 242 12.29 9.56 7.80
C THR A 242 11.10 10.20 7.09
N ILE A 243 9.91 9.59 7.19
CA ILE A 243 8.66 10.11 6.61
C ILE A 243 7.90 10.89 7.67
N GLU A 244 7.60 12.14 7.36
CA GLU A 244 6.86 13.04 8.25
C GLU A 244 5.36 12.75 8.21
N SER A 245 4.66 13.05 9.30
CA SER A 245 3.19 12.91 9.40
C SER A 245 2.45 14.17 8.95
N GLU A 246 2.84 14.71 7.80
CA GLU A 246 2.21 15.86 7.14
C GLU A 246 1.40 15.35 5.95
N PHE A 247 0.08 15.55 5.97
CA PHE A 247 -0.87 14.91 5.05
C PHE A 247 -1.81 15.91 4.36
N PHE A 248 -2.64 15.41 3.45
CA PHE A 248 -3.77 16.16 2.92
C PHE A 248 -4.92 16.25 3.95
N PRO A 249 -5.83 17.23 3.83
CA PRO A 249 -6.79 17.59 4.88
C PRO A 249 -7.65 16.43 5.42
N ASP A 250 -8.16 15.59 4.52
CA ASP A 250 -9.04 14.49 4.85
C ASP A 250 -8.28 13.27 5.40
N GLU A 251 -6.99 13.15 5.11
CA GLU A 251 -6.12 12.04 5.53
C GLU A 251 -5.81 12.08 7.03
N TYR A 252 -5.89 13.25 7.69
CA TYR A 252 -5.72 13.35 9.15
C TYR A 252 -6.75 12.52 9.95
N ARG A 253 -7.87 12.15 9.34
CA ARG A 253 -8.89 11.27 9.95
C ARG A 253 -8.72 9.80 9.56
N ARG A 254 -7.87 9.51 8.58
CA ARG A 254 -7.65 8.19 8.02
C ARG A 254 -6.57 7.44 8.82
N PRO A 255 -6.62 6.10 8.86
CA PRO A 255 -5.59 5.33 9.49
C PRO A 255 -4.28 5.36 8.69
N PHE A 256 -3.14 5.38 9.39
CA PHE A 256 -1.80 5.22 8.81
C PHE A 256 -0.91 4.46 9.79
N ALA A 257 0.29 4.06 9.37
CA ALA A 257 1.24 3.41 10.27
C ALA A 257 2.06 4.44 11.04
N GLN A 258 2.09 4.32 12.37
CA GLN A 258 2.94 5.12 13.22
C GLN A 258 4.17 4.29 13.63
N LEU A 259 5.35 4.79 13.29
CA LEU A 259 6.61 4.16 13.66
C LEU A 259 7.19 4.85 14.90
N THR A 260 7.57 4.05 15.91
CA THR A 260 8.25 4.54 17.11
C THR A 260 9.48 3.70 17.41
N SER A 261 10.53 4.34 17.93
CA SER A 261 11.77 3.67 18.34
C SER A 261 11.83 3.58 19.86
N ARG A 262 12.14 2.40 20.40
CA ARG A 262 12.39 2.17 21.83
C ARG A 262 13.67 1.37 21.98
N GLY A 263 14.79 2.07 22.18
CA GLY A 263 16.12 1.46 22.10
C GLY A 263 16.36 0.85 20.72
N GLU A 264 16.70 -0.43 20.68
CA GLU A 264 16.90 -1.21 19.45
C GLU A 264 15.59 -1.70 18.83
N THR A 265 14.49 -1.69 19.59
CA THR A 265 13.18 -2.10 19.08
C THR A 265 12.55 -0.98 18.26
N ARG A 266 11.96 -1.35 17.12
CA ARG A 266 11.13 -0.54 16.24
C ARG A 266 9.71 -1.06 16.35
N VAL A 267 8.76 -0.17 16.65
CA VAL A 267 7.35 -0.55 16.81
C VAL A 267 6.54 0.15 15.75
N VAL A 268 5.93 -0.63 14.85
CA VAL A 268 4.96 -0.18 13.85
C VAL A 268 3.57 -0.37 14.43
N ARG A 269 2.88 0.72 14.76
CA ARG A 269 1.47 0.69 15.18
C ARG A 269 0.58 0.95 13.98
N PHE A 270 -0.28 -0.01 13.65
CA PHE A 270 -1.24 0.14 12.56
C PHE A 270 -2.53 -0.64 12.86
N PRO A 271 -3.73 -0.04 12.70
CA PRO A 271 -3.97 1.35 12.30
C PRO A 271 -3.72 2.34 13.45
N ALA A 272 -2.91 3.38 13.21
CA ALA A 272 -2.83 4.56 14.06
C ALA A 272 -3.65 5.71 13.46
N ARG A 273 -3.98 6.74 14.25
CA ARG A 273 -4.69 7.93 13.78
C ARG A 273 -3.99 9.18 14.25
N TYR A 274 -4.05 10.23 13.43
CA TYR A 274 -3.51 11.52 13.79
C TYR A 274 -4.34 12.11 14.93
N ARG A 275 -3.68 12.76 15.89
CA ARG A 275 -4.36 13.47 16.98
C ARG A 275 -4.24 14.96 16.72
N LEU A 276 -5.29 15.55 16.16
CA LEU A 276 -5.36 16.98 15.91
C LEU A 276 -5.27 17.75 17.23
N ALA A 277 -4.49 18.83 17.24
CA ALA A 277 -4.46 19.75 18.37
C ALA A 277 -5.78 20.56 18.46
N ARG A 278 -6.07 21.13 19.64
CA ARG A 278 -7.37 21.77 19.97
C ARG A 278 -7.77 22.91 19.02
N ASN A 279 -6.82 23.55 18.34
CA ASN A 279 -7.05 24.66 17.42
C ASN A 279 -6.55 24.35 16.00
N GLU A 280 -6.31 23.07 15.71
CA GLU A 280 -5.81 22.65 14.42
C GLU A 280 -6.97 22.42 13.45
N ASN A 281 -6.98 23.16 12.34
CA ASN A 281 -7.96 22.96 11.26
C ASN A 281 -7.27 22.48 9.97
N PRO A 282 -7.29 21.17 9.66
CA PRO A 282 -6.72 20.63 8.43
C PRO A 282 -7.29 21.21 7.14
N ASP A 283 -8.48 21.80 7.17
CA ASP A 283 -9.10 22.36 5.97
C ASP A 283 -8.49 23.69 5.55
N HIS A 284 -7.76 24.38 6.44
CA HIS A 284 -7.17 25.70 6.16
C HIS A 284 -5.89 25.57 5.31
N ILE A 285 -5.98 24.94 4.15
CA ILE A 285 -4.84 24.86 3.22
C ILE A 285 -4.57 26.24 2.59
N GLN A 286 -3.30 26.55 2.38
CA GLN A 286 -2.88 27.86 1.85
C GLN A 286 -2.88 27.89 0.31
N SER A 287 -2.55 26.77 -0.32
CA SER A 287 -2.52 26.66 -1.77
C SER A 287 -2.62 25.20 -2.21
N VAL A 288 -3.05 25.01 -3.46
CA VAL A 288 -3.00 23.73 -4.17
C VAL A 288 -2.54 23.98 -5.59
N ASN A 289 -1.62 23.16 -6.07
CA ASN A 289 -1.10 23.18 -7.43
C ASN A 289 -1.22 21.79 -8.04
N VAL A 290 -1.86 21.72 -9.19
CA VAL A 290 -2.00 20.51 -9.99
C VAL A 290 -1.57 20.89 -11.41
N PRO A 291 -0.61 20.18 -12.02
CA PRO A 291 -0.22 20.42 -13.40
C PRO A 291 -1.46 20.31 -14.29
N GLY A 292 -1.73 21.38 -15.04
CA GLY A 292 -2.87 21.40 -15.94
C GLY A 292 -2.56 20.61 -17.20
N VAL A 293 -3.47 19.72 -17.61
CA VAL A 293 -3.39 19.04 -18.91
C VAL A 293 -4.39 19.70 -19.86
N ILE A 294 -3.89 20.43 -20.86
CA ILE A 294 -4.72 20.97 -21.94
C ILE A 294 -5.03 19.81 -22.89
N ASN A 295 -6.30 19.62 -23.20
CA ASN A 295 -6.71 18.65 -24.22
C ASN A 295 -6.24 19.17 -25.58
N GLN A 296 -5.29 18.48 -26.21
CA GLN A 296 -4.72 18.89 -27.50
C GLN A 296 -5.76 18.92 -28.63
N ARG A 297 -6.82 18.11 -28.55
CA ARG A 297 -7.89 18.05 -29.55
C ARG A 297 -8.84 19.24 -29.46
N THR A 298 -9.17 19.69 -28.25
CA THR A 298 -10.16 20.75 -28.02
C THR A 298 -9.54 22.09 -27.65
N SER A 299 -8.24 22.14 -27.36
CA SER A 299 -7.52 23.29 -26.81
C SER A 299 -8.14 23.85 -25.52
N GLN A 300 -8.88 23.01 -24.79
CA GLN A 300 -9.59 23.37 -23.57
C GLN A 300 -9.02 22.63 -22.36
N PHE A 301 -9.11 23.28 -21.21
CA PHE A 301 -8.76 22.71 -19.91
C PHE A 301 -10.01 22.10 -19.26
N HIS A 302 -10.10 20.78 -19.27
CA HIS A 302 -11.23 20.02 -18.73
C HIS A 302 -10.79 19.13 -17.58
N GLN A 303 -10.46 19.73 -16.44
CA GLN A 303 -9.96 18.98 -15.28
C GLN A 303 -10.56 19.47 -13.96
N LEU A 304 -11.07 18.52 -13.16
CA LEU A 304 -11.42 18.79 -11.76
C LEU A 304 -10.16 18.85 -10.91
N LEU A 305 -10.04 19.92 -10.13
CA LEU A 305 -8.90 20.19 -9.26
C LEU A 305 -9.21 19.75 -7.82
N PRO A 306 -8.47 18.77 -7.25
CA PRO A 306 -8.57 18.40 -5.85
C PRO A 306 -8.34 19.58 -4.91
N TYR A 307 -9.07 19.60 -3.80
CA TYR A 307 -8.93 20.57 -2.70
C TYR A 307 -9.08 22.07 -3.06
N LEU A 308 -9.35 22.43 -4.32
CA LEU A 308 -9.47 23.84 -4.72
C LEU A 308 -10.55 24.59 -3.91
N GLN A 309 -11.62 23.92 -3.54
CA GLN A 309 -12.68 24.51 -2.71
C GLN A 309 -12.20 24.91 -1.32
N LEU A 310 -11.13 24.30 -0.81
CA LEU A 310 -10.59 24.58 0.53
C LEU A 310 -9.63 25.77 0.55
N THR A 311 -9.15 26.26 -0.60
CA THR A 311 -8.31 27.46 -0.67
C THR A 311 -9.12 28.77 -0.59
N ARG A 312 -10.46 28.68 -0.57
CA ARG A 312 -11.38 29.82 -0.52
C ARG A 312 -12.32 29.69 0.69
N PRO A 313 -11.92 30.19 1.87
CA PRO A 313 -12.68 30.02 3.12
C PRO A 313 -14.12 30.56 3.07
N ASP A 314 -14.38 31.60 2.26
CA ASP A 314 -15.60 32.41 2.31
C ASP A 314 -16.60 32.17 1.18
N SER A 315 -16.47 31.06 0.45
CA SER A 315 -17.37 30.79 -0.67
C SER A 315 -18.41 29.73 -0.31
N ASP A 316 -19.61 30.21 0.03
CA ASP A 316 -20.86 29.44 -0.02
C ASP A 316 -21.07 28.91 -1.45
N TRP A 317 -20.43 27.81 -1.80
CA TRP A 317 -20.73 27.09 -3.04
C TRP A 317 -22.02 26.29 -2.82
N VAL A 318 -23.13 26.95 -3.16
CA VAL A 318 -24.45 26.35 -3.43
C VAL A 318 -24.32 25.26 -4.50
#